data_AF-C2KI21-F1
#
_entry.id   AF-C2KI21-F1
#
_cell.length_a   1.000
_cell.length_b   1.000
_cell.length_c   1.000
_cell.angle_alpha   90.00
_cell.angle_beta   90.00
_cell.angle_gamma   90.00
#
_symmetry.space_group_name_H-M   'P 1'
#
loop_
_entity.id
_entity.type
_entity.pdbx_description
1 polymer ?
#
loop_
_entity_poly.entity_id
_entity_poly.type
_entity_poly.pdbx_seq_one_letter_code
_entity_poly.pdbx_strand_id
1 'polypeptide(L)'
;MLEQPNKIKPGSHPENRGKNMAIQFNNFAGGYSTDNYTSSPLSRQNPILLLGTGLKQIPQFENNRPIPNTVERTQIEVYYSGLGTVKLSLPAGYKLPSIDDLSSIELLSPEAFINSRNQQIYLRAQGVKANAK
;
A
#
# COMPACT_ATOMS: atom_id res chain seq x y z
N MET A 1 -26.95 -32.80 74.17
CA MET A 1 -27.04 -31.77 73.12
C MET A 1 -26.08 -32.17 72.01
N LEU A 2 -26.61 -32.33 70.80
CA LEU A 2 -25.96 -32.97 69.65
C LEU A 2 -24.87 -32.07 69.00
N GLU A 3 -23.83 -32.73 68.50
CA GLU A 3 -22.75 -32.19 67.66
C GLU A 3 -23.13 -32.02 66.17
N GLN A 4 -22.27 -31.26 65.47
CA GLN A 4 -21.94 -31.24 64.02
C GLN A 4 -22.47 -30.05 63.18
N PRO A 5 -21.85 -29.71 62.02
CA PRO A 5 -20.45 -29.90 61.60
C PRO A 5 -19.81 -28.71 60.83
N ASN A 6 -18.48 -28.80 60.75
CA ASN A 6 -17.55 -28.07 59.88
C ASN A 6 -17.91 -28.28 58.38
N LYS A 7 -18.06 -27.19 57.59
CA LYS A 7 -18.32 -27.28 56.14
C LYS A 7 -17.02 -27.22 55.33
N ILE A 8 -16.71 -28.33 54.69
CA ILE A 8 -15.72 -28.51 53.62
C ILE A 8 -16.24 -27.79 52.35
N LYS A 9 -15.41 -26.98 51.67
CA LYS A 9 -15.68 -26.46 50.32
C LYS A 9 -15.03 -27.38 49.28
N PRO A 10 -15.80 -28.07 48.41
CA PRO A 10 -15.25 -28.78 47.28
C PRO A 10 -15.45 -28.02 45.96
N GLY A 11 -14.49 -28.17 45.06
CA GLY A 11 -14.83 -28.43 43.65
C GLY A 11 -14.84 -27.25 42.70
N SER A 12 -13.72 -27.10 42.01
CA SER A 12 -13.56 -26.50 40.69
C SER A 12 -14.53 -27.06 39.64
N HIS A 13 -15.19 -26.17 38.89
CA HIS A 13 -15.65 -26.40 37.52
C HIS A 13 -15.48 -25.11 36.70
N PRO A 14 -15.11 -25.18 35.41
CA PRO A 14 -14.66 -24.03 34.65
C PRO A 14 -15.85 -23.24 34.11
N GLU A 15 -15.99 -21.98 34.54
CA GLU A 15 -16.92 -21.06 33.89
C GLU A 15 -16.33 -20.58 32.57
N ASN A 16 -16.80 -21.21 31.51
CA ASN A 16 -16.69 -20.76 30.13
C ASN A 16 -17.47 -19.43 30.00
N ARG A 17 -16.80 -18.31 30.28
CA ARG A 17 -17.37 -16.96 30.12
C ARG A 17 -16.55 -16.15 29.13
N GLY A 18 -17.18 -15.90 27.99
CA GLY A 18 -16.95 -14.71 27.18
C GLY A 18 -15.60 -14.67 26.47
N LYS A 19 -15.60 -15.13 25.22
CA LYS A 19 -14.71 -14.62 24.18
C LYS A 19 -14.87 -13.10 24.11
N ASN A 20 -14.10 -12.37 24.89
CA ASN A 20 -13.87 -10.95 24.65
C ASN A 20 -13.04 -10.88 23.39
N MET A 21 -13.74 -10.86 22.25
CA MET A 21 -13.21 -10.29 21.01
C MET A 21 -12.84 -8.85 21.35
N ALA A 22 -11.59 -8.66 21.76
CA ALA A 22 -10.94 -7.39 21.57
C ALA A 22 -10.94 -7.17 20.06
N ILE A 23 -11.92 -6.40 19.58
CA ILE A 23 -11.82 -5.70 18.31
C ILE A 23 -10.67 -4.72 18.53
N GLN A 24 -9.43 -5.20 18.35
CA GLN A 24 -8.31 -4.30 18.18
C GLN A 24 -8.53 -3.65 16.83
N PHE A 25 -8.95 -2.39 16.89
CA PHE A 25 -8.97 -1.47 15.78
C PHE A 25 -7.60 -1.56 15.09
N ASN A 26 -7.55 -2.18 13.91
CA ASN A 26 -6.41 -2.01 13.01
C ASN A 26 -6.36 -0.53 12.69
N ASN A 27 -5.43 0.18 13.33
CA ASN A 27 -5.02 1.51 12.92
C ASN A 27 -4.45 1.39 11.49
N PHE A 28 -5.32 1.47 10.48
CA PHE A 28 -4.95 1.63 9.07
C PHE A 28 -4.40 3.04 8.82
N ALA A 29 -3.41 3.46 9.60
CA ALA A 29 -2.42 4.46 9.22
C ALA A 29 -1.32 3.80 8.36
N GLY A 30 -1.68 2.80 7.56
CA GLY A 30 -0.74 2.08 6.72
C GLY A 30 -0.44 2.95 5.51
N GLY A 31 0.70 3.63 5.54
CA GLY A 31 1.22 4.38 4.39
C GLY A 31 1.56 3.47 3.21
N TYR A 32 2.50 3.91 2.38
CA TYR A 32 3.04 3.05 1.34
C TYR A 32 3.73 1.83 1.95
N SER A 33 3.44 0.64 1.41
CA SER A 33 4.15 -0.59 1.77
C SER A 33 4.18 -1.57 0.60
N THR A 34 5.17 -2.47 0.60
CA THR A 34 5.23 -3.58 -0.34
C THR A 34 4.09 -4.56 -0.13
N ASP A 35 3.66 -4.81 1.10
CA ASP A 35 2.54 -5.73 1.41
C ASP A 35 1.22 -5.25 0.80
N ASN A 36 0.96 -3.95 0.85
CA ASN A 36 -0.21 -3.34 0.20
C ASN A 36 -0.15 -3.53 -1.32
N TYR A 37 1.04 -3.40 -1.93
CA TYR A 37 1.20 -3.64 -3.36
C TYR A 37 0.94 -5.11 -3.70
N THR A 38 1.61 -6.03 -3.00
CA THR A 38 1.50 -7.48 -3.22
C THR A 38 0.05 -7.97 -3.07
N SER A 39 -0.69 -7.41 -2.11
CA SER A 39 -2.10 -7.75 -1.86
C SER A 39 -3.07 -7.11 -2.88
N SER A 40 -2.63 -6.12 -3.65
CA SER A 40 -3.46 -5.42 -4.62
C SER A 40 -3.59 -6.18 -5.95
N PRO A 41 -4.62 -5.91 -6.78
CA PRO A 41 -4.71 -6.46 -8.13
C PRO A 41 -3.54 -6.08 -9.05
N LEU A 42 -2.82 -4.99 -8.74
CA LEU A 42 -1.69 -4.50 -9.56
C LEU A 42 -0.49 -5.44 -9.52
N SER A 43 -0.29 -6.22 -8.45
CA SER A 43 0.86 -7.13 -8.32
C SER A 43 0.80 -8.33 -9.27
N ARG A 44 -0.37 -8.59 -9.87
CA ARG A 44 -0.62 -9.77 -10.71
C ARG A 44 -0.32 -9.53 -12.19
N GLN A 45 0.08 -8.32 -12.56
CA GLN A 45 0.23 -7.91 -13.95
C GLN A 45 1.45 -7.01 -14.11
N ASN A 46 2.10 -7.10 -15.26
CA ASN A 46 3.13 -6.15 -15.65
C ASN A 46 2.47 -4.95 -16.34
N PRO A 47 2.67 -3.72 -15.85
CA PRO A 47 2.12 -2.55 -16.50
C PRO A 47 2.74 -2.30 -17.88
N ILE A 48 2.00 -1.57 -18.70
CA ILE A 48 2.48 -0.96 -19.94
C ILE A 48 2.86 0.50 -19.64
N LEU A 49 4.06 0.90 -20.03
CA LEU A 49 4.55 2.26 -19.90
C LEU A 49 3.76 3.21 -20.81
N LEU A 50 3.29 4.34 -20.27
CA LEU A 50 2.68 5.42 -21.05
C LEU A 50 3.52 6.69 -20.87
N LEU A 51 4.38 6.96 -21.84
CA LEU A 51 5.25 8.12 -21.82
C LEU A 51 4.51 9.40 -22.16
N GLY A 52 3.70 9.42 -23.22
CA GLY A 52 2.98 10.62 -23.64
C GLY A 52 3.92 11.85 -23.70
N THR A 53 3.74 12.81 -22.78
CA THR A 53 4.58 14.02 -22.66
C THR A 53 5.92 13.81 -21.92
N GLY A 54 6.23 12.58 -21.50
CA GLY A 54 7.40 12.21 -20.71
C GLY A 54 7.19 12.30 -19.19
N LEU A 55 8.31 12.19 -18.46
CA LEU A 55 8.39 12.29 -17.01
C LEU A 55 7.90 13.66 -16.51
N LYS A 56 6.89 13.69 -15.64
CA LYS A 56 6.40 14.91 -15.00
C LYS A 56 7.09 15.11 -13.66
N GLN A 57 7.72 16.26 -13.47
CA GLN A 57 8.27 16.65 -12.17
C GLN A 57 7.16 17.22 -11.30
N ILE A 58 7.04 16.73 -10.07
CA ILE A 58 6.07 17.20 -9.08
C ILE A 58 6.85 17.98 -8.01
N PRO A 59 6.55 19.27 -7.80
CA PRO A 59 7.21 20.08 -6.79
C PRO A 59 6.77 19.68 -5.39
N GLN A 60 7.52 20.12 -4.38
CA GLN A 60 7.06 20.07 -3.00
C GLN A 60 5.89 21.05 -2.81
N PHE A 61 5.00 20.75 -1.88
CA PHE A 61 3.87 21.60 -1.56
C PHE A 61 3.93 22.07 -0.11
N GLU A 62 3.73 23.37 0.10
CA GLU A 62 3.53 23.98 1.40
C GLU A 62 2.22 24.77 1.38
N ASN A 63 1.33 24.53 2.35
CA ASN A 63 0.00 25.17 2.42
C ASN A 63 -0.79 25.06 1.09
N ASN A 64 -0.77 23.88 0.46
CA ASN A 64 -1.38 23.60 -0.84
C ASN A 64 -0.86 24.45 -2.02
N ARG A 65 0.32 25.07 -1.88
CA ARG A 65 0.98 25.81 -2.96
C ARG A 65 2.30 25.12 -3.32
N PRO A 66 2.62 25.00 -4.62
CA PRO A 66 3.89 24.43 -5.04
C PRO A 66 5.03 25.38 -4.64
N ILE A 67 6.09 24.83 -4.05
CA ILE A 67 7.32 25.58 -3.76
C ILE A 67 8.13 25.66 -5.06
N PRO A 68 8.41 26.86 -5.59
CA PRO A 68 9.17 27.01 -6.83
C PRO A 68 10.56 26.37 -6.75
N ASN A 69 11.05 25.84 -7.87
CA ASN A 69 12.38 25.23 -8.01
C ASN A 69 12.64 24.01 -7.09
N THR A 70 11.59 23.36 -6.59
CA THR A 70 11.69 22.09 -5.85
C THR A 70 11.16 20.93 -6.67
N VAL A 71 11.68 19.73 -6.42
CA VAL A 71 11.15 18.47 -6.97
C VAL A 71 11.04 17.47 -5.82
N GLU A 72 9.81 17.12 -5.45
CA GLU A 72 9.54 16.09 -4.44
C GLU A 72 9.63 14.69 -5.04
N ARG A 73 9.08 14.55 -6.25
CA ARG A 73 9.01 13.26 -6.96
C ARG A 73 8.86 13.48 -8.45
N THR A 74 9.09 12.41 -9.20
CA THR A 74 8.79 12.36 -10.62
C THR A 74 7.63 11.39 -10.85
N GLN A 75 6.82 11.63 -11.87
CA GLN A 75 5.62 10.85 -12.12
C GLN A 75 5.52 10.45 -13.58
N ILE A 76 5.12 9.21 -13.83
CA ILE A 76 4.72 8.69 -15.14
C ILE A 76 3.36 8.02 -15.05
N GLU A 77 2.75 7.79 -16.20
CA GLU A 77 1.52 7.01 -16.31
C GLU A 77 1.86 5.59 -16.76
N VAL A 78 1.13 4.63 -16.21
CA VAL A 78 1.24 3.23 -16.58
C VAL A 78 -0.16 2.65 -16.74
N TYR A 79 -0.34 1.79 -17.73
CA TYR A 79 -1.59 1.10 -17.97
C TYR A 79 -1.54 -0.33 -17.43
N TYR A 80 -2.54 -0.70 -16.64
CA TYR A 80 -2.79 -2.06 -16.20
C TYR A 80 -4.02 -2.61 -16.90
N SER A 81 -3.89 -3.80 -17.49
CA SER A 81 -4.97 -4.40 -18.28
C SER A 81 -6.19 -4.74 -17.40
N GLY A 82 -7.35 -4.19 -17.77
CA GLY A 82 -8.58 -4.32 -16.98
C GLY A 82 -8.66 -3.46 -15.72
N LEU A 83 -7.58 -2.75 -15.35
CA LEU A 83 -7.56 -1.83 -14.19
C LEU A 83 -7.42 -0.36 -14.61
N GLY A 84 -7.00 -0.11 -15.85
CA GLY A 84 -6.88 1.23 -16.41
C GLY A 84 -5.53 1.89 -16.12
N THR A 85 -5.49 3.20 -16.27
CA THR A 85 -4.26 4.00 -16.10
C THR A 85 -4.06 4.38 -14.64
N VAL A 86 -2.83 4.14 -14.16
CA VAL A 86 -2.39 4.48 -12.80
C VAL A 86 -1.20 5.43 -12.90
N LYS A 87 -1.16 6.39 -11.98
CA LYS A 87 -0.02 7.29 -11.81
C LYS A 87 1.05 6.59 -10.97
N LEU A 88 2.23 6.38 -11.54
CA LEU A 88 3.38 5.82 -10.84
C LEU A 88 4.27 6.96 -10.33
N SER A 89 4.46 7.03 -9.02
CA SER A 89 5.41 7.95 -8.38
C SER A 89 6.80 7.32 -8.33
N LEU A 90 7.81 8.09 -8.73
CA LEU A 90 9.23 7.71 -8.77
C LEU A 90 10.04 8.73 -7.96
N PRO A 91 11.26 8.38 -7.52
CA PRO A 91 12.11 9.28 -6.75
C PRO A 91 12.37 10.60 -7.48
N ALA A 92 12.61 11.68 -6.73
CA ALA A 92 13.02 12.96 -7.30
C ALA A 92 14.27 12.77 -8.18
N GLY A 93 14.25 13.38 -9.37
CA GLY A 93 15.38 13.30 -10.30
C GLY A 93 15.55 11.95 -10.99
N TYR A 94 14.59 11.02 -10.86
CA TYR A 94 14.60 9.77 -11.60
C TYR A 94 14.71 10.02 -13.11
N LYS A 95 15.62 9.30 -13.77
CA LYS A 95 15.78 9.32 -15.22
C LYS A 95 15.25 8.00 -15.78
N LEU A 96 14.38 8.10 -16.77
CA LEU A 96 13.87 6.93 -17.45
C LEU A 96 15.04 6.26 -18.21
N PRO A 97 15.27 4.95 -18.02
CA PRO A 97 16.18 4.22 -18.89
C PRO A 97 15.64 4.18 -20.33
N SER A 98 16.46 3.71 -21.27
CA SER A 98 16.05 3.57 -22.68
C SER A 98 14.99 2.48 -22.82
N ILE A 99 13.72 2.86 -22.63
CA ILE A 99 12.53 2.02 -22.75
C ILE A 99 11.56 2.78 -23.65
N ASP A 100 11.06 2.11 -24.68
CA ASP A 100 10.12 2.68 -25.62
C ASP A 100 8.73 2.87 -24.97
N ASP A 101 8.00 3.86 -25.46
CA ASP A 101 6.58 4.03 -25.11
C ASP A 101 5.79 2.77 -25.46
N LEU A 102 4.72 2.50 -24.72
CA LEU A 102 3.88 1.31 -24.86
C LEU A 102 4.60 -0.03 -24.59
N SER A 103 5.81 -0.01 -24.05
CA SER A 103 6.52 -1.22 -23.64
C SER A 103 5.98 -1.78 -22.32
N SER A 104 5.96 -3.11 -22.17
CA SER A 104 5.74 -3.73 -20.86
C SER A 104 6.97 -3.53 -19.98
N ILE A 105 6.75 -3.19 -18.71
CA ILE A 105 7.81 -2.90 -17.75
C ILE A 105 7.63 -3.69 -16.45
N GLU A 106 8.73 -3.89 -15.74
CA GLU A 106 8.72 -4.32 -14.35
C GLU A 106 9.01 -3.14 -13.42
N LEU A 107 8.33 -3.11 -12.27
CA LEU A 107 8.55 -2.10 -11.24
C LEU A 107 9.63 -2.56 -10.27
N LEU A 108 10.57 -1.67 -9.95
CA LEU A 108 11.65 -1.94 -9.00
C LEU A 108 11.23 -1.50 -7.59
N SER A 109 11.18 -2.45 -6.66
CA SER A 109 10.72 -2.22 -5.27
C SER A 109 9.38 -1.46 -5.20
N PRO A 110 8.31 -2.02 -5.77
CA PRO A 110 7.01 -1.38 -5.77
C PRO A 110 6.38 -1.36 -4.37
N GLU A 111 5.70 -0.26 -4.08
CA GLU A 111 4.91 -0.07 -2.87
C GLU A 111 3.58 0.59 -3.23
N ALA A 112 2.54 0.24 -2.50
CA ALA A 112 1.22 0.83 -2.69
C ALA A 112 0.69 1.42 -1.39
N PHE A 113 -0.06 2.49 -1.52
CA PHE A 113 -0.94 3.01 -0.49
C PHE A 113 -2.38 2.81 -0.94
N ILE A 114 -3.19 2.17 -0.10
CA ILE A 114 -4.61 1.94 -0.36
C ILE A 114 -5.39 2.90 0.50
N ASN A 115 -6.07 3.85 -0.13
CA ASN A 115 -6.93 4.78 0.59
C ASN A 115 -8.21 4.05 1.03
N SER A 116 -8.32 3.78 2.33
CA SER A 116 -9.43 3.02 2.92
C SER A 116 -10.82 3.64 2.66
N ARG A 117 -10.89 4.96 2.39
CA ARG A 117 -12.16 5.67 2.20
C ARG A 117 -12.77 5.46 0.81
N ASN A 118 -11.95 5.43 -0.23
CA ASN A 118 -12.41 5.33 -1.62
C ASN A 118 -11.82 4.15 -2.38
N GLN A 119 -11.06 3.29 -1.69
CA GLN A 119 -10.35 2.12 -2.24
C GLN A 119 -9.40 2.46 -3.39
N GLN A 120 -8.99 3.72 -3.52
CA GLN A 120 -8.05 4.15 -4.54
C GLN A 120 -6.64 3.71 -4.19
N ILE A 121 -5.94 3.12 -5.17
CA ILE A 121 -4.57 2.65 -5.02
C ILE A 121 -3.62 3.71 -5.57
N TYR A 122 -2.68 4.13 -4.73
CA TYR A 122 -1.58 5.00 -5.10
C TYR A 122 -0.31 4.17 -5.17
N LEU A 123 0.42 4.30 -6.27
CA LEU A 123 1.56 3.45 -6.59
C LEU A 123 2.86 4.24 -6.59
N ARG A 124 3.89 3.71 -5.96
CA ARG A 124 5.26 4.20 -6.08
C ARG A 124 6.24 3.05 -6.32
N ALA A 125 7.38 3.36 -6.91
CA ALA A 125 8.49 2.43 -7.10
C ALA A 125 9.82 3.20 -7.03
N GLN A 126 10.93 2.50 -6.87
CA GLN A 126 12.27 3.10 -6.97
C GLN A 126 12.71 3.31 -8.43
N GLY A 127 12.11 2.57 -9.35
CA GLY A 127 12.41 2.66 -10.77
C GLY A 127 11.60 1.67 -11.59
N VAL A 128 11.90 1.64 -12.89
CA VAL A 128 11.30 0.69 -13.83
C VAL A 128 12.40 0.10 -14.72
N LYS A 129 12.20 -1.13 -15.19
CA LYS A 129 13.05 -1.76 -16.21
C LYS A 129 12.18 -2.36 -17.32
N ALA A 130 12.74 -2.46 -18.53
CA ALA A 130 12.08 -3.17 -19.62
C ALA A 130 11.83 -4.62 -19.20
N ASN A 131 10.62 -5.09 -19.44
CA ASN A 131 10.32 -6.50 -19.26
C ASN A 131 10.86 -7.25 -20.49
N ALA A 132 11.85 -8.13 -20.29
CA ALA A 132 12.35 -8.95 -21.37
C ALA A 132 11.25 -9.94 -21.77
N LYS A 133 10.78 -9.85 -23.01
CA LYS A 133 9.88 -10.87 -23.58
C LYS A 133 10.59 -12.20 -23.74
#